data_AF-A0A934EPK9-F1
#
_entry.id   AF-A0A934EPK9-F1
#
_cell.length_a   1.000
_cell.length_b   1.000
_cell.length_c   1.000
_cell.angle_alpha   90.00
_cell.angle_beta   90.00
_cell.angle_gamma   90.00
#
_symmetry.space_group_name_H-M   'P 1'
#
loop_
_entity.id
_entity.type
_entity.pdbx_description
1 polymer ?
#
loop_
_entity_poly.entity_id
_entity_poly.type
_entity_poly.pdbx_seq_one_letter_code
_entity_poly.pdbx_strand_id
1 'polypeptide(L)' 'MSLCKHCILVLLPGKKNLMRCRRCHLTIRADELGEGHCPECFEINGAKQYDFEEIAAVDAGKTRYRCEECGVIIESN' A
#
# COMPACT_ATOMS: atom_id res chain seq x y z
N MET A 1 18.62 13.83 -0.82
CA MET A 1 18.44 13.46 -2.23
C MET A 1 19.31 12.26 -2.53
N SER A 2 18.73 11.07 -2.49
CA SER A 2 19.41 9.83 -2.84
C SER A 2 19.45 9.73 -4.37
N LEU A 3 20.62 9.96 -4.97
CA LEU A 3 20.82 9.82 -6.42
C LEU A 3 21.74 8.62 -6.63
N CYS A 4 21.20 7.52 -7.18
CA CYS A 4 22.06 6.48 -7.72
C CYS A 4 22.30 6.73 -9.21
N LYS A 5 23.49 6.35 -9.69
CA LYS A 5 23.84 6.37 -11.12
C LYS A 5 23.29 5.15 -11.89
N HIS A 6 22.61 4.24 -11.21
CA HIS A 6 22.04 3.03 -11.80
C HIS A 6 20.77 3.37 -12.57
N CYS A 7 20.63 2.80 -13.76
CA CYS A 7 19.48 3.04 -14.64
C CYS A 7 18.33 2.05 -14.39
N ILE A 8 18.53 1.07 -13.50
CA ILE A 8 17.54 0.03 -13.16
C ILE A 8 16.75 0.49 -11.93
N LEU A 9 15.76 1.34 -12.19
CA LEU A 9 14.86 1.89 -11.18
C LEU A 9 13.48 1.21 -11.30
N VAL A 10 13.10 0.48 -10.27
CA VAL A 10 11.74 -0.08 -10.16
C VAL A 10 10.86 0.96 -9.48
N LEU A 11 9.78 1.35 -10.16
CA LEU A 11 8.73 2.17 -9.60
C LEU A 11 8.06 1.40 -8.45
N LEU A 12 8.22 1.89 -7.23
CA LEU A 12 7.41 1.41 -6.12
C LEU A 12 6.05 2.10 -6.27
N PRO A 13 4.96 1.35 -6.49
CA PRO A 13 3.63 1.95 -6.55
C PRO A 13 3.43 2.69 -5.23
N GLY A 14 3.18 4.00 -5.33
CA GLY A 14 2.85 4.80 -4.18
C GLY A 14 1.73 4.08 -3.44
N LYS A 15 1.96 3.75 -2.17
CA LYS A 15 0.92 3.17 -1.31
C LYS A 15 -0.15 4.26 -1.18
N LYS A 16 -1.12 4.28 -2.09
CA LYS A 16 -2.26 5.19 -2.03
C LYS A 16 -3.40 4.42 -1.37
N ASN A 17 -3.98 5.02 -0.34
CA ASN A 17 -5.17 4.54 0.38
C ASN A 17 -5.04 3.11 0.91
N LEU A 18 -4.27 2.94 2.00
CA LEU A 18 -4.35 1.71 2.78
C LEU A 18 -5.59 1.78 3.66
N MET A 19 -6.34 0.70 3.71
CA MET A 19 -7.50 0.52 4.55
C MET A 19 -7.20 -0.55 5.58
N ARG A 20 -7.52 -0.28 6.84
CA ARG A 20 -7.39 -1.24 7.93
C ARG A 20 -8.76 -1.71 8.36
N CYS A 21 -9.03 -3.01 8.28
CA CYS A 21 -10.27 -3.53 8.86
C CYS A 21 -10.23 -3.35 10.38
N ARG A 22 -11.24 -2.71 10.98
CA ARG A 22 -11.30 -2.53 12.44
C ARG A 22 -11.61 -3.80 13.21
N ARG A 23 -12.00 -4.88 12.52
CA ARG A 23 -12.38 -6.16 13.14
C ARG A 23 -11.22 -7.14 13.25
N CYS A 24 -10.54 -7.41 12.15
CA CYS A 24 -9.39 -8.31 12.09
C CYS A 24 -8.05 -7.58 12.08
N HIS A 25 -8.05 -6.24 11.96
CA HIS A 25 -6.86 -5.40 11.84
C HIS A 25 -6.06 -5.61 10.55
N LEU A 26 -6.61 -6.33 9.57
CA LEU A 26 -5.99 -6.55 8.27
C LEU A 26 -5.82 -5.22 7.53
N THR A 27 -4.61 -4.98 7.02
CA THR A 27 -4.28 -3.80 6.22
C THR A 27 -4.24 -4.19 4.75
N ILE A 28 -5.18 -3.65 3.97
CA ILE A 28 -5.36 -3.92 2.54
C ILE A 28 -5.42 -2.60 1.79
N ARG A 29 -5.01 -2.56 0.52
CA ARG A 29 -5.13 -1.32 -0.27
C ARG A 29 -6.59 -1.15 -0.70
N ALA A 30 -7.09 0.08 -0.75
CA ALA A 30 -8.40 0.38 -1.30
C ALA A 30 -8.59 -0.20 -2.72
N ASP A 31 -7.52 -0.16 -3.52
CA ASP A 31 -7.48 -0.71 -4.88
C ASP A 31 -7.58 -2.24 -4.91
N GLU A 32 -6.97 -2.91 -3.92
CA GLU A 32 -7.02 -4.38 -3.76
C GLU A 32 -8.29 -4.85 -3.04
N LEU A 33 -9.01 -3.92 -2.38
CA LEU A 33 -10.21 -4.25 -1.61
C LEU A 33 -11.40 -4.58 -2.52
N GLY A 34 -11.35 -4.20 -3.81
CA GLY A 34 -12.29 -4.61 -4.87
C GLY A 34 -13.76 -4.35 -4.53
N GLU A 35 -14.39 -5.33 -3.88
CA GLU A 35 -15.81 -5.36 -3.47
C GLU A 35 -16.11 -4.59 -2.16
N GLY A 36 -15.13 -3.91 -1.58
CA GLY A 36 -15.32 -3.03 -0.42
C GLY A 36 -15.55 -3.74 0.91
N HIS A 37 -15.38 -5.06 0.99
CA HIS A 37 -15.54 -5.85 2.21
C HIS A 37 -14.28 -6.67 2.53
N CYS A 38 -14.11 -7.01 3.81
CA CYS A 38 -12.86 -7.66 4.26
C CYS A 38 -12.89 -9.14 3.87
N PRO A 39 -11.99 -9.61 2.99
CA PRO A 39 -11.98 -11.01 2.56
C PRO A 39 -11.71 -11.92 3.74
N GLU A 40 -10.78 -11.54 4.63
CA GLU A 40 -10.41 -12.38 5.77
C GLU A 40 -11.53 -12.50 6.83
N CYS A 41 -12.30 -11.43 7.05
CA CYS A 41 -13.49 -11.54 7.92
C CYS A 41 -14.56 -12.44 7.29
N PHE A 42 -14.70 -12.38 5.97
CA PHE A 42 -15.65 -13.20 5.23
C PHE A 42 -15.23 -14.67 5.20
N GLU A 43 -13.95 -14.97 5.00
CA GLU A 43 -13.42 -16.34 5.02
C GLU A 43 -13.46 -16.95 6.42
N ILE A 44 -13.11 -16.20 7.47
CA ILE A 44 -13.05 -16.74 8.83
C ILE A 44 -14.45 -16.83 9.47
N ASN A 45 -15.26 -15.78 9.32
CA ASN A 45 -16.53 -15.66 10.05
C ASN A 45 -17.77 -15.73 9.14
N GLY A 46 -17.61 -15.76 7.81
CA GLY A 46 -18.73 -15.60 6.89
C GLY A 46 -19.33 -14.18 6.88
N ALA A 47 -18.70 -13.24 7.57
CA ALA A 47 -19.24 -11.90 7.80
C ALA A 47 -18.57 -10.87 6.89
N LYS A 48 -19.37 -10.20 6.05
CA LYS A 48 -18.91 -9.10 5.21
C LYS A 48 -18.71 -7.85 6.07
N GLN A 49 -17.47 -7.60 6.46
CA GLN A 49 -17.10 -6.38 7.19
C GLN A 49 -16.75 -5.27 6.22
N TYR A 50 -17.49 -4.17 6.32
CA TYR A 50 -17.27 -2.92 5.60
C TYR A 50 -16.65 -1.84 6.50
N ASP A 51 -16.37 -2.19 7.75
CA ASP A 51 -15.79 -1.28 8.74
C ASP A 51 -14.26 -1.23 8.57
N PHE A 52 -13.84 -0.30 7.71
CA PHE A 52 -12.44 -0.02 7.43
C PHE A 52 -12.08 1.38 7.89
N GLU A 53 -10.91 1.49 8.51
CA GLU A 53 -10.26 2.74 8.80
C GLU A 53 -9.27 3.07 7.68
N GLU A 54 -9.47 4.20 7.01
CA GLU A 54 -8.51 4.68 6.03
C GLU A 54 -7.23 5.12 6.75
N ILE A 55 -6.16 4.35 6.55
CA ILE A 55 -4.83 4.75 6.94
C ILE A 55 -4.29 5.60 5.80
N ALA A 56 -4.41 6.91 5.96
CA ALA A 56 -3.76 7.86 5.07
C ALA A 56 -2.27 7.52 5.03
N ALA A 57 -1.84 6.92 3.93
CA ALA A 57 -0.43 6.68 3.71
C ALA A 57 0.21 8.07 3.60
N VAL A 58 1.14 8.36 4.50
CA VAL A 58 1.93 9.60 4.61
C VAL A 58 2.62 10.03 3.31
N ASP A 59 2.58 9.18 2.27
CA ASP A 59 3.27 9.31 0.99
C ASP A 59 2.34 9.50 -0.22
N ALA A 60 1.11 9.99 -0.02
CA ALA A 60 0.12 10.18 -1.09
C ALA A 60 0.57 11.04 -2.29
N GLY A 61 1.69 11.76 -2.18
CA GLY A 61 2.27 12.57 -3.25
C GLY A 61 3.68 12.19 -3.71
N LYS A 62 4.33 11.17 -3.12
CA LYS A 62 5.74 10.87 -3.42
C LYS A 62 5.87 9.60 -4.24
N THR A 63 6.43 9.73 -5.43
CA THR A 63 6.79 8.60 -6.27
C THR A 63 8.10 8.03 -5.73
N ARG A 64 8.06 6.79 -5.26
CA ARG A 64 9.24 6.10 -4.75
C ARG A 64 9.81 5.21 -5.84
N TYR A 65 11.11 5.25 -6.05
CA TYR A 65 11.84 4.34 -6.91
C TYR A 65 12.80 3.52 -6.07
N ARG A 66 12.89 2.22 -6.34
CA ARG A 66 13.90 1.34 -5.75
C ARG A 66 14.90 0.94 -6.82
N CYS A 67 16.17 1.19 -6.57
CA CYS A 67 17.28 0.65 -7.35
C CYS A 67 17.42 -0.85 -7.05
N GLU A 68 17.38 -1.72 -8.05
CA GLU A 68 17.59 -3.17 -7.84
C GLU A 68 19.06 -3.53 -7.57
N GLU A 69 20.00 -2.78 -8.14
CA GLU A 69 21.43 -3.05 -7.96
C GLU A 69 21.96 -2.65 -6.58
N CYS A 70 21.44 -1.55 -6.04
CA CYS A 70 21.98 -0.90 -4.86
C CYS A 70 20.98 -0.85 -3.69
N GLY A 71 19.74 -1.23 -3.92
CA GLY A 71 18.67 -1.21 -2.93
C GLY A 71 18.24 0.20 -2.48
N VAL A 72 18.83 1.27 -3.05
CA VAL A 72 18.50 2.64 -2.62
C VAL A 72 17.05 2.96 -2.95
N ILE A 73 16.39 3.63 -2.00
CA ILE A 73 15.05 4.19 -2.19
C ILE A 73 15.21 5.67 -2.53
N ILE A 74 14.72 6.05 -3.70
CA ILE A 74 14.68 7.41 -4.22
C ILE A 74 13.26 7.91 -4.09
N GLU A 75 13.08 9.07 -3.47
CA GLU A 75 11.77 9.70 -3.33
C GLU A 75 11.76 10.95 -4.21
N SER A 76 10.85 11.01 -5.18
CA SER A 76 10.62 12.17 -6.04
C SER A 76 9.23 12.75 -5.78
N ASN A 77 9.16 14.07 -5.67
CA ASN A 77 7.95 14.87 -5.51
C ASN A 77 7.59 15.54 -6.82
#